data_AF-A0A8T5UV22-F1
#
_entry.id   AF-A0A8T5UV22-F1
#
_cell.length_a   1.000
_cell.length_b   1.000
_cell.length_c   1.000
_cell.angle_alpha   90.00
_cell.angle_beta   90.00
_cell.angle_gamma   90.00
#
_symmetry.space_group_name_H-M   'P 1'
#
loop_
_entity.id
_entity.type
_entity.pdbx_description
1 polymer ?
#
loop_
_entity_poly.entity_id
_entity_poly.type
_entity_poly.pdbx_seq_one_letter_code
_entity_poly.pdbx_strand_id
1 'polypeptide(L)'
;MSIDKWLDDNETKEEKKKRNEMYSNLSIEEKKDLKEQKIRDLVKKDKSTTNIDESRKDFLIKVLEFKEWLDNRAYIQGDIERIQTWVENLYLMIDASINFNNKSRVNKGENPLINSYKTIPVKFLDEKTRIALNKKLRGMKKTNSDNYYLRKLIIVIKEKLKDAEYYAILRDILER
;
A
#
# COMPACT_ATOMS: atom_id res chain seq x y z
N MET A 1 -4.02 29.34 14.53
CA MET A 1 -4.77 28.23 15.19
C MET A 1 -3.76 27.43 16.00
N SER A 2 -4.00 27.18 17.30
CA SER A 2 -3.09 26.38 18.14
C SER A 2 -3.28 24.88 17.88
N ILE A 3 -2.20 24.10 18.04
CA ILE A 3 -2.20 22.63 17.93
C ILE A 3 -3.18 21.98 18.91
N ASP A 4 -3.45 22.64 20.03
CA ASP A 4 -4.43 22.19 21.04
C ASP A 4 -5.85 22.12 20.47
N LYS A 5 -6.22 23.05 19.58
CA LYS A 5 -7.56 23.06 18.97
C LYS A 5 -7.79 21.88 18.02
N TRP A 6 -6.74 21.34 17.42
CA TRP A 6 -6.84 20.20 16.50
C TRP A 6 -7.00 18.85 17.22
N LEU A 7 -6.59 18.77 18.48
CA LEU A 7 -6.70 17.55 19.30
C LEU A 7 -8.06 17.44 20.00
N ASP A 8 -8.86 18.50 19.98
CA ASP A 8 -10.05 18.67 20.82
C ASP A 8 -11.39 18.33 20.14
N ASP A 9 -11.38 18.07 18.82
CA ASP A 9 -12.58 18.12 17.98
C ASP A 9 -13.40 16.82 17.93
N ASN A 10 -12.98 15.74 18.60
CA ASN A 10 -13.64 14.42 18.48
C ASN A 10 -14.19 13.82 19.79
N GLU A 11 -14.27 14.59 20.89
CA GLU A 11 -14.58 13.99 22.20
C GLU A 11 -15.77 14.64 22.91
N THR A 12 -16.67 13.78 23.39
CA THR A 12 -17.87 14.18 24.13
C THR A 12 -17.49 14.84 25.46
N LYS A 13 -18.28 15.83 25.92
CA LYS A 13 -18.00 16.62 27.14
C LYS A 13 -17.79 15.77 28.40
N GLU A 14 -18.34 14.56 28.45
CA GLU A 14 -18.22 13.62 29.58
C GLU A 14 -16.89 12.84 29.58
N GLU A 15 -16.37 12.48 28.41
CA GLU A 15 -15.04 11.85 28.27
C GLU A 15 -13.92 12.84 28.62
N LYS A 16 -14.12 14.13 28.33
CA LYS A 16 -13.20 15.19 28.77
C LYS A 16 -13.13 15.32 30.29
N LYS A 17 -14.25 15.18 31.00
CA LYS A 17 -14.27 15.21 32.48
C LYS A 17 -13.55 14.01 33.09
N LYS A 18 -13.87 12.78 32.66
CA LYS A 18 -13.22 11.57 33.19
C LYS A 18 -11.72 11.55 32.92
N ARG A 19 -11.29 12.04 31.76
CA ARG A 19 -9.86 12.14 31.43
C ARG A 19 -9.17 13.23 32.23
N ASN A 20 -9.80 14.39 32.43
CA ASN A 20 -9.25 15.47 33.25
C ASN A 20 -9.15 15.07 34.72
N GLU A 21 -10.11 14.29 35.24
CA GLU A 21 -10.06 13.70 36.59
C GLU A 21 -8.96 12.63 36.70
N MET A 22 -8.76 11.79 35.67
CA MET A 22 -7.62 10.87 35.63
C MET A 22 -6.29 11.61 35.54
N TYR A 23 -6.20 12.66 34.71
CA TYR A 23 -5.00 13.49 34.58
C TYR A 23 -4.72 14.34 35.83
N SER A 24 -5.71 14.75 36.61
CA SER A 24 -5.45 15.46 37.87
C SER A 24 -4.85 14.55 38.93
N ASN A 25 -5.21 13.26 38.91
CA ASN A 25 -4.80 12.27 39.91
C ASN A 25 -3.46 11.58 39.61
N LEU A 26 -2.90 11.76 38.41
CA LEU A 26 -1.60 11.21 38.00
C LEU A 26 -0.44 12.05 38.56
N SER A 27 0.58 11.36 39.09
CA SER A 27 1.83 11.97 39.57
C SER A 27 2.57 12.69 38.43
N ILE A 28 3.40 13.67 38.79
CA ILE A 28 4.18 14.47 37.84
C ILE A 28 5.11 13.59 36.99
N GLU A 29 5.56 12.46 37.54
CA GLU A 29 6.42 11.48 36.88
C GLU A 29 5.65 10.69 35.80
N GLU A 30 4.47 10.16 36.12
CA GLU A 30 3.62 9.41 35.18
C GLU A 30 3.16 10.30 33.99
N LYS A 31 2.99 11.60 34.25
CA LYS A 31 2.70 12.60 33.19
C LYS A 31 3.86 12.81 32.23
N LYS A 32 5.11 12.71 32.70
CA LYS A 32 6.30 12.83 31.86
C LYS A 32 6.49 11.57 31.02
N ASP A 33 6.32 10.40 31.62
CA ASP A 33 6.44 9.12 30.92
C ASP A 33 5.41 8.96 29.80
N LEU A 34 4.16 9.37 30.03
CA LEU A 34 3.11 9.36 28.99
C LEU A 34 3.41 10.33 27.85
N LYS A 35 4.03 11.48 28.14
CA LYS A 35 4.48 12.42 27.10
C LYS A 35 5.64 11.83 26.31
N GLU A 36 6.62 11.24 26.98
CA GLU A 36 7.76 10.60 26.32
C GLU A 36 7.36 9.38 25.48
N GLN A 37 6.41 8.56 25.93
CA GLN A 37 5.87 7.46 25.14
C GLN A 37 5.16 7.96 23.89
N LYS A 38 4.30 8.99 24.01
CA LYS A 38 3.65 9.60 22.84
C LYS A 38 4.64 10.18 21.84
N ILE A 39 5.71 10.81 22.32
CA ILE A 39 6.79 11.33 21.47
C ILE A 39 7.54 10.17 20.79
N ARG A 40 7.86 9.09 21.52
CA ARG A 40 8.49 7.89 20.94
C ARG A 40 7.62 7.22 19.88
N ASP A 41 6.30 7.17 20.08
CA ASP A 41 5.37 6.60 19.11
C ASP A 41 5.21 7.47 17.86
N LEU A 42 5.19 8.81 18.01
CA LEU A 42 5.23 9.75 16.90
C LEU A 42 6.54 9.61 16.08
N VAL A 43 7.69 9.59 16.76
CA VAL A 43 9.01 9.46 16.11
C VAL A 43 9.17 8.09 15.41
N LYS A 44 8.61 7.02 15.98
CA LYS A 44 8.58 5.70 15.31
C LYS A 44 7.69 5.70 14.07
N LYS A 45 6.60 6.47 14.07
CA LYS A 45 5.69 6.59 12.93
C LYS A 45 6.34 7.33 11.75
N ASP A 46 7.11 8.38 12.04
CA ASP A 46 7.82 9.17 11.00
C ASP A 46 9.03 8.44 10.40
N LYS A 47 9.63 7.48 11.11
CA LYS A 47 10.70 6.63 10.54
C LYS A 47 10.19 5.54 9.59
N SER A 48 8.88 5.29 9.55
CA SER A 48 8.31 4.22 8.70
C SER A 48 8.00 4.66 7.25
N THR A 49 8.17 5.93 6.92
CA THR A 49 7.83 6.54 5.62
C THR A 49 9.04 6.90 4.74
N THR A 50 10.27 6.63 5.17
CA THR A 50 11.50 7.15 4.53
C THR A 50 11.97 6.43 3.27
N ASN A 51 11.29 5.39 2.77
CA ASN A 51 11.72 4.64 1.58
C ASN A 51 11.27 5.23 0.23
N ILE A 52 10.84 6.51 0.17
CA ILE A 52 10.31 7.13 -1.05
C ILE A 52 11.28 8.14 -1.70
N ASP A 53 12.42 8.48 -1.08
CA ASP A 53 13.11 9.73 -1.42
C ASP A 53 14.53 9.60 -2.02
N GLU A 54 15.13 8.41 -2.12
CA GLU A 54 16.48 8.27 -2.70
C GLU A 54 16.50 8.44 -4.23
N SER A 55 15.57 7.83 -4.94
CA SER A 55 15.50 7.93 -6.42
C SER A 55 15.22 9.36 -6.91
N ARG A 56 14.47 10.16 -6.15
CA ARG A 56 14.20 11.56 -6.48
C ARG A 56 15.41 12.46 -6.25
N LYS A 57 16.19 12.17 -5.20
CA LYS A 57 17.46 12.86 -4.91
C LYS A 57 18.47 12.62 -6.02
N ASP A 58 18.62 11.37 -6.47
CA ASP A 58 19.53 11.02 -7.57
C ASP A 58 19.19 11.74 -8.88
N PHE A 59 17.91 11.84 -9.24
CA PHE A 59 17.49 12.59 -10.42
C PHE A 59 17.83 14.08 -10.30
N LEU A 60 17.55 14.70 -9.15
CA LEU A 60 17.87 16.11 -8.91
C LEU A 60 19.37 16.39 -8.99
N ILE A 61 20.19 15.49 -8.45
CA ILE A 61 21.66 15.57 -8.55
C ILE A 61 22.09 15.55 -10.02
N LYS A 62 21.54 14.63 -10.83
CA LYS A 62 21.88 14.53 -12.27
C LYS A 62 21.44 15.74 -13.08
N VAL A 63 20.32 16.38 -12.72
CA VAL A 63 19.89 17.64 -13.34
C VAL A 63 20.83 18.78 -12.98
N LEU A 64 21.31 18.84 -11.73
CA LEU A 64 22.29 19.83 -11.31
C LEU A 64 23.64 19.63 -12.01
N GLU A 65 24.12 18.40 -12.11
CA GLU A 65 25.34 18.07 -12.89
C GLU A 65 25.21 18.50 -14.35
N PHE A 66 24.05 18.25 -14.98
CA PHE A 66 23.81 18.68 -16.36
C PHE A 66 23.78 20.21 -16.49
N LYS A 67 23.18 20.91 -15.53
CA LYS A 67 23.16 22.37 -15.49
C LYS A 67 24.56 22.94 -15.33
N GLU A 68 25.34 22.44 -14.38
CA GLU A 68 26.73 22.88 -14.17
C GLU A 68 27.59 22.60 -15.40
N TRP A 69 27.36 21.48 -16.08
CA TRP A 69 28.03 21.19 -17.34
C TRP A 69 27.67 22.20 -18.44
N LEU A 70 26.40 22.61 -18.56
CA LEU A 70 25.98 23.65 -19.50
C LEU A 70 26.55 25.03 -19.15
N ASP A 71 26.53 25.41 -17.87
CA ASP A 71 27.00 26.71 -17.39
C ASP A 71 28.51 26.89 -17.61
N ASN A 72 29.27 25.78 -17.65
CA ASN A 72 30.72 25.77 -17.91
C ASN A 72 31.09 25.73 -19.41
N ARG A 73 30.11 25.88 -20.33
CA ARG A 73 30.34 25.82 -21.78
C ARG A 73 30.01 27.15 -22.46
N ALA A 74 30.97 27.67 -23.24
CA ALA A 74 30.81 28.90 -24.02
C ALA A 74 30.12 28.69 -25.38
N TYR A 75 30.12 27.45 -25.91
CA TYR A 75 29.51 27.11 -27.20
C TYR A 75 28.85 25.74 -27.14
N ILE A 76 27.54 25.70 -27.36
CA ILE A 76 26.68 24.54 -27.11
C ILE A 76 26.35 23.79 -28.42
N GLN A 77 26.42 24.49 -29.56
CA GLN A 77 25.97 23.98 -30.85
C GLN A 77 26.88 22.89 -31.45
N GLY A 78 28.15 22.78 -31.00
CA GLY A 78 29.04 21.67 -31.36
C GLY A 78 28.85 20.41 -30.51
N ASP A 79 28.14 20.50 -29.39
CA ASP A 79 27.96 19.42 -28.42
C ASP A 79 26.52 18.84 -28.47
N ILE A 80 25.79 19.05 -29.57
CA ILE A 80 24.38 18.62 -29.74
C ILE A 80 24.20 17.14 -29.41
N GLU A 81 25.09 16.26 -29.89
CA GLU A 81 25.03 14.81 -29.61
C GLU A 81 25.15 14.50 -28.10
N ARG A 82 26.01 15.24 -27.39
CA ARG A 82 26.18 15.08 -25.94
C ARG A 82 24.98 15.61 -25.16
N ILE A 83 24.39 16.71 -25.61
CA ILE A 83 23.15 17.25 -25.04
C ILE A 83 22.03 16.24 -25.21
N GLN A 84 21.91 15.67 -26.41
CA GLN A 84 20.93 14.62 -26.69
C GLN A 84 21.14 13.43 -25.75
N THR A 85 22.39 12.99 -25.53
CA THR A 85 22.71 11.91 -24.60
C THR A 85 22.32 12.24 -23.15
N TRP A 86 22.58 13.48 -22.69
CA TRP A 86 22.16 13.94 -21.37
C TRP A 86 20.64 13.92 -21.20
N VAL A 87 19.92 14.41 -22.21
CA VAL A 87 18.45 14.44 -22.23
C VAL A 87 17.88 13.03 -22.26
N GLU A 88 18.45 12.12 -23.06
CA GLU A 88 18.06 10.72 -23.12
C GLU A 88 18.28 10.03 -21.77
N ASN A 89 19.42 10.25 -21.11
CA ASN A 89 19.70 9.69 -19.79
C ASN A 89 18.73 10.21 -18.72
N LEU A 90 18.45 11.50 -18.71
CA LEU A 90 17.46 12.09 -17.80
C LEU A 90 16.05 11.55 -18.08
N TYR A 91 15.69 11.38 -19.36
CA TYR A 91 14.43 10.79 -19.76
C TYR A 91 14.33 9.32 -19.32
N LEU A 92 15.39 8.52 -19.46
CA LEU A 92 15.44 7.15 -18.98
C LEU A 92 15.28 7.06 -17.46
N MET A 93 15.85 8.01 -16.70
CA MET A 93 15.64 8.08 -15.25
C MET A 93 14.19 8.46 -14.90
N ILE A 94 13.59 9.39 -15.63
CA ILE A 94 12.17 9.77 -15.49
C ILE A 94 11.30 8.56 -15.83
N ASP A 95 11.53 7.90 -16.95
CA ASP A 95 10.74 6.76 -17.40
C ASP A 95 10.93 5.55 -16.48
N ALA A 96 12.12 5.31 -15.94
CA ALA A 96 12.35 4.34 -14.88
C ALA A 96 11.55 4.70 -13.61
N SER A 97 11.48 5.98 -13.24
CA SER A 97 10.67 6.44 -12.10
C SER A 97 9.17 6.36 -12.37
N ILE A 98 8.73 6.61 -13.60
CA ILE A 98 7.32 6.52 -14.03
C ILE A 98 6.92 5.05 -14.11
N ASN A 99 7.76 4.18 -14.67
CA ASN A 99 7.54 2.74 -14.76
C ASN A 99 7.65 2.05 -13.40
N PHE A 100 8.54 2.50 -12.51
CA PHE A 100 8.54 2.10 -11.11
C PHE A 100 7.27 2.60 -10.42
N ASN A 101 6.86 3.85 -10.64
CA ASN A 101 5.60 4.37 -10.12
C ASN A 101 4.39 3.68 -10.73
N ASN A 102 4.41 3.19 -11.97
CA ASN A 102 3.31 2.47 -12.60
C ASN A 102 3.26 1.02 -12.11
N LYS A 103 4.41 0.35 -11.92
CA LYS A 103 4.48 -0.94 -11.20
C LYS A 103 4.09 -0.81 -9.71
N SER A 104 4.37 0.34 -9.10
CA SER A 104 4.00 0.66 -7.71
C SER A 104 2.55 1.16 -7.57
N ARG A 105 1.99 1.82 -8.59
CA ARG A 105 0.61 2.34 -8.64
C ARG A 105 -0.38 1.28 -9.12
N VAL A 106 0.05 0.28 -9.89
CA VAL A 106 -0.74 -0.93 -10.15
C VAL A 106 -0.93 -1.76 -8.87
N ASN A 107 -0.14 -1.55 -7.81
CA ASN A 107 -0.20 -2.33 -6.56
C ASN A 107 -0.25 -1.50 -5.26
N LYS A 108 -0.67 -0.23 -5.29
CA LYS A 108 -1.01 0.53 -4.07
C LYS A 108 -2.51 0.83 -4.03
N GLY A 109 -3.31 -0.23 -3.87
CA GLY A 109 -4.73 -0.10 -3.53
C GLY A 109 -5.56 -1.36 -3.79
N GLU A 110 -5.22 -2.14 -4.81
CA GLU A 110 -5.93 -3.40 -5.10
C GLU A 110 -5.17 -4.59 -4.53
N ASN A 111 -5.80 -5.24 -3.54
CA ASN A 111 -5.29 -6.46 -2.92
C ASN A 111 -5.04 -7.52 -4.02
N PRO A 112 -3.86 -8.17 -4.14
CA PRO A 112 -3.55 -9.13 -5.21
C PRO A 112 -4.58 -10.28 -5.30
N LEU A 113 -5.23 -10.61 -4.19
CA LEU A 113 -6.35 -11.54 -4.12
C LEU A 113 -7.60 -11.07 -4.88
N ILE A 114 -7.87 -9.76 -4.91
CA ILE A 114 -8.99 -9.17 -5.65
C ILE A 114 -8.76 -9.30 -7.15
N ASN A 115 -7.53 -9.07 -7.61
CA ASN A 115 -7.20 -9.20 -9.03
C ASN A 115 -7.21 -10.66 -9.47
N SER A 116 -6.70 -11.57 -8.64
CA SER A 116 -6.83 -13.02 -8.87
C SER A 116 -8.29 -13.49 -8.84
N TYR A 117 -9.15 -12.84 -8.07
CA TYR A 117 -10.58 -13.15 -8.07
C TYR A 117 -11.30 -12.67 -9.34
N LYS A 118 -10.89 -11.54 -9.92
CA LYS A 118 -11.46 -11.01 -11.17
C LYS A 118 -11.23 -11.94 -12.38
N THR A 119 -10.22 -12.80 -12.35
CA THR A 119 -9.94 -13.76 -13.44
C THR A 119 -10.87 -14.96 -13.43
N ILE A 120 -11.57 -15.22 -12.32
CA ILE A 120 -12.52 -16.33 -12.21
C ILE A 120 -13.75 -16.03 -13.09
N PRO A 121 -14.18 -16.96 -13.98
CA PRO A 121 -15.36 -16.75 -14.80
C PRO A 121 -16.63 -16.48 -13.98
N VAL A 122 -17.45 -15.53 -14.42
CA VAL A 122 -18.65 -15.09 -13.67
C VAL A 122 -19.62 -16.25 -13.40
N LYS A 123 -19.74 -17.20 -14.34
CA LYS A 123 -20.62 -18.38 -14.22
C LYS A 123 -20.04 -19.50 -13.36
N PHE A 124 -18.80 -19.37 -12.86
CA PHE A 124 -18.15 -20.41 -12.08
C PHE A 124 -18.72 -20.51 -10.65
N LEU A 125 -19.21 -19.40 -10.09
CA LEU A 125 -19.79 -19.34 -8.75
C LEU A 125 -21.23 -18.84 -8.82
N ASP A 126 -22.08 -19.37 -7.95
CA ASP A 126 -23.43 -18.82 -7.73
C ASP A 126 -23.36 -17.36 -7.29
N GLU A 127 -24.33 -16.55 -7.73
CA GLU A 127 -24.33 -15.10 -7.47
C GLU A 127 -24.26 -14.78 -5.97
N LYS A 128 -24.99 -15.54 -5.14
CA LYS A 128 -24.98 -15.36 -3.67
C LYS A 128 -23.60 -15.63 -3.06
N THR A 129 -22.91 -16.65 -3.56
CA THR A 129 -21.55 -17.00 -3.13
C THR A 129 -20.55 -15.95 -3.59
N ARG A 130 -20.71 -15.43 -4.82
CA ARG A 130 -19.90 -14.36 -5.41
C ARG A 130 -20.01 -13.06 -4.61
N ILE A 131 -21.22 -12.69 -4.19
CA ILE A 131 -21.48 -11.54 -3.32
C ILE A 131 -20.81 -11.73 -1.95
N ALA A 132 -20.98 -12.90 -1.33
CA ALA A 132 -20.38 -13.20 -0.02
C ALA A 132 -18.84 -13.15 -0.07
N LEU A 133 -18.24 -13.62 -1.16
CA LEU A 133 -16.79 -13.61 -1.38
C LEU A 133 -16.26 -12.19 -1.63
N ASN A 134 -16.98 -11.38 -2.42
CA ASN A 134 -16.67 -9.96 -2.59
C ASN A 134 -16.71 -9.18 -1.27
N LYS A 135 -17.73 -9.40 -0.43
CA LYS A 135 -17.80 -8.80 0.91
C LYS A 135 -16.62 -9.24 1.77
N LYS A 136 -16.22 -10.52 1.70
CA LYS A 136 -15.04 -11.05 2.40
C LYS A 136 -13.74 -10.39 1.94
N LEU A 137 -13.54 -10.24 0.63
CA LEU A 137 -12.34 -9.63 0.04
C LEU A 137 -12.20 -8.14 0.37
N ARG A 138 -13.31 -7.42 0.46
CA ARG A 138 -13.34 -5.97 0.75
C ARG A 138 -13.47 -5.64 2.24
N GLY A 139 -13.46 -6.63 3.13
CA GLY A 139 -13.61 -6.42 4.57
C GLY A 139 -14.98 -5.87 4.99
N MET A 140 -16.01 -6.03 4.17
CA MET A 140 -17.36 -5.54 4.46
C MET A 140 -18.06 -6.43 5.52
N LYS A 141 -19.03 -5.86 6.24
CA LYS A 141 -19.85 -6.62 7.19
C LYS A 141 -20.57 -7.77 6.46
N LYS A 142 -20.47 -8.96 7.04
CA LYS A 142 -21.09 -10.20 6.53
C LYS A 142 -22.36 -10.50 7.31
N THR A 143 -23.38 -10.95 6.60
CA THR A 143 -24.60 -11.50 7.19
C THR A 143 -24.43 -12.98 7.52
N ASN A 144 -25.36 -13.55 8.29
CA ASN A 144 -25.37 -14.98 8.60
C ASN A 144 -25.47 -15.85 7.34
N SER A 145 -26.22 -15.40 6.32
CA SER A 145 -26.31 -16.09 5.04
C SER A 145 -24.99 -16.03 4.27
N ASP A 146 -24.29 -14.89 4.24
CA ASP A 146 -22.96 -14.78 3.63
C ASP A 146 -21.99 -15.80 4.27
N ASN A 147 -22.01 -15.92 5.59
CA ASN A 147 -21.19 -16.90 6.32
C ASN A 147 -21.57 -18.36 6.02
N TYR A 148 -22.84 -18.64 5.75
CA TYR A 148 -23.29 -19.97 5.30
C TYR A 148 -22.71 -20.30 3.92
N TYR A 149 -22.83 -19.41 2.94
CA TYR A 149 -22.29 -19.66 1.58
C TYR A 149 -20.77 -19.81 1.58
N LEU A 150 -20.05 -19.03 2.39
CA LEU A 150 -18.60 -19.17 2.52
C LEU A 150 -18.20 -20.52 3.13
N ARG A 151 -18.93 -21.01 4.15
CA ARG A 151 -18.70 -22.33 4.73
C ARG A 151 -18.99 -23.45 3.73
N LYS A 152 -20.10 -23.36 3.02
CA LYS A 152 -20.46 -24.31 1.95
C LYS A 152 -19.37 -24.34 0.87
N LEU A 153 -18.89 -23.18 0.43
CA LEU A 153 -17.83 -23.08 -0.59
C LEU A 153 -16.52 -23.75 -0.14
N ILE A 154 -16.14 -23.62 1.13
CA ILE A 154 -14.93 -24.28 1.67
C ILE A 154 -15.02 -25.80 1.52
N ILE A 155 -16.21 -26.38 1.77
CA ILE A 155 -16.42 -27.84 1.65
C ILE A 155 -16.29 -28.25 0.17
N VAL A 156 -16.96 -27.54 -0.73
CA VAL A 156 -16.91 -27.82 -2.18
C VAL A 156 -15.47 -27.72 -2.72
N ILE A 157 -14.70 -26.71 -2.29
CA ILE A 157 -13.30 -26.57 -2.72
C ILE A 157 -12.47 -27.76 -2.24
N LYS A 158 -12.66 -28.23 -1.01
CA LYS A 158 -11.94 -29.42 -0.50
C LYS A 158 -12.25 -30.67 -1.31
N GLU A 159 -13.50 -30.88 -1.67
CA GLU A 159 -13.90 -32.01 -2.53
C GLU A 159 -13.26 -31.89 -3.92
N LYS A 160 -13.32 -30.70 -4.53
CA LYS A 160 -12.74 -30.47 -5.86
C LYS A 160 -11.22 -30.57 -5.91
N LEU A 161 -10.52 -30.25 -4.81
CA LEU A 161 -9.07 -30.46 -4.71
C LEU A 161 -8.72 -31.96 -4.70
N LYS A 162 -9.51 -32.79 -4.00
CA LYS A 162 -9.34 -34.24 -4.07
C LYS A 162 -9.62 -34.78 -5.47
N ASP A 163 -10.70 -34.33 -6.09
CA ASP A 163 -11.00 -34.69 -7.50
C ASP A 163 -9.80 -34.34 -8.40
N ALA A 164 -9.21 -33.16 -8.22
CA ALA A 164 -8.06 -32.70 -9.00
C ALA A 164 -6.81 -33.58 -8.81
N GLU A 165 -6.56 -34.09 -7.60
CA GLU A 165 -5.49 -35.07 -7.35
C GLU A 165 -5.71 -36.35 -8.17
N TYR A 166 -6.94 -36.87 -8.21
CA TYR A 166 -7.26 -38.04 -9.04
C TYR A 166 -7.11 -37.75 -10.53
N TYR A 167 -7.55 -36.57 -11.00
CA TYR A 167 -7.37 -36.17 -12.39
C TYR A 167 -5.90 -35.97 -12.77
N ALA A 168 -5.05 -35.51 -11.85
CA ALA A 168 -3.61 -35.42 -12.08
C ALA A 168 -3.00 -36.80 -12.34
N ILE A 169 -3.36 -37.80 -11.52
CA ILE A 169 -2.93 -39.19 -11.74
C ILE A 169 -3.41 -39.71 -13.10
N LEU A 170 -4.67 -39.47 -13.46
CA LEU A 170 -5.21 -39.89 -14.76
C LEU A 170 -4.48 -39.20 -15.92
N ARG A 171 -4.15 -37.92 -15.77
CA ARG A 171 -3.38 -37.17 -16.76
C ARG A 171 -1.99 -37.78 -16.96
N ASP A 172 -1.29 -38.10 -15.88
CA ASP A 172 0.04 -38.73 -15.94
C ASP A 172 0.00 -40.12 -16.61
N ILE A 173 -1.11 -40.84 -16.47
CA ILE A 173 -1.33 -42.13 -17.15
C ILE A 173 -1.56 -41.92 -18.65
N LEU A 174 -2.33 -40.90 -19.03
CA LEU A 174 -2.73 -40.65 -20.42
C LEU A 174 -1.67 -39.91 -21.24
N GLU A 175 -0.81 -39.12 -20.60
CA GLU A 175 0.29 -38.36 -21.23
C GLU A 175 1.63 -39.13 -21.23
N ARG A 176 1.62 -40.39 -20.77
CA ARG A 176 2.70 -41.36 -21.01
C ARG A 176 2.50 -42.10 -22.33
#